data_AF-B4HK38-F1
#
_entry.id   AF-B4HK38-F1
#
_cell.length_a   1.000
_cell.length_b   1.000
_cell.length_c   1.000
_cell.angle_alpha   90.00
_cell.angle_beta   90.00
_cell.angle_gamma   90.00
#
_symmetry.space_group_name_H-M   'P 1'
#
loop_
_entity.id
_entity.type
_entity.pdbx_description
1 polymer ?
#
loop_
_entity_poly.entity_id
_entity_poly.type
_entity_poly.pdbx_seq_one_letter_code
_entity_poly.pdbx_strand_id
1 'polypeptide(L)'
;MLRLLIVLGFCILGCRAACNTCNANGVSCISETEFQFCSSASDPIGTLYTCPTGYYCTESTPICSSVASSAGCTGCNKCSSDNRFACTSRNTFALCLGTSTPSSSIGGSCGTNNVCNVGNPNICGSPATYAVTCSRSGTPDCDTTAIKNATEYCQTIQTAGKYPYGRITSTTCRQYVNCYTAAGIFYGNVYTCPGLTYFDSTSKLCTTQTQARCSDTVSCLTLNARLLP
;
A
#
# COMPACT_ATOMS: atom_id res chain seq x y z
N MET A 1 -57.67 -2.76 -6.12
CA MET A 1 -56.89 -4.02 -6.21
C MET A 1 -55.70 -3.76 -7.11
N LEU A 2 -54.58 -3.39 -6.48
CA LEU A 2 -53.31 -2.95 -7.07
C LEU A 2 -52.48 -4.18 -7.47
N ARG A 3 -51.95 -4.23 -8.70
CA ARG A 3 -50.87 -5.17 -9.06
C ARG A 3 -49.73 -4.39 -9.72
N LEU A 4 -48.83 -3.94 -8.85
CA LEU A 4 -47.58 -3.28 -9.19
C LEU A 4 -46.57 -4.35 -9.65
N LEU A 5 -46.25 -4.39 -10.95
CA LEU A 5 -45.16 -5.19 -11.49
C LEU A 5 -43.84 -4.47 -11.20
N ILE A 6 -43.19 -4.81 -10.09
CA ILE A 6 -41.82 -4.39 -9.79
C ILE A 6 -40.88 -5.34 -10.55
N VAL A 7 -40.30 -4.86 -11.64
CA VAL A 7 -39.17 -5.51 -12.31
C VAL A 7 -37.94 -5.21 -11.47
N LEU A 8 -37.55 -6.18 -10.61
CA LEU A 8 -36.30 -6.14 -9.87
C LEU A 8 -35.15 -6.33 -10.87
N GLY A 9 -34.55 -5.23 -11.33
CA GLY A 9 -33.30 -5.27 -12.07
C GLY A 9 -32.20 -5.79 -11.16
N PHE A 10 -31.89 -7.08 -11.25
CA PHE A 10 -30.64 -7.63 -10.74
C PHE A 10 -29.51 -7.00 -11.56
N CYS A 11 -28.95 -5.90 -11.06
CA CYS A 11 -27.60 -5.51 -11.43
C CYS A 11 -26.71 -6.69 -11.06
N ILE A 12 -26.31 -7.48 -12.07
CA ILE A 12 -25.24 -8.45 -11.98
C ILE A 12 -23.95 -7.65 -11.84
N LEU A 13 -23.75 -7.04 -10.67
CA LEU A 13 -22.45 -6.58 -10.24
C LEU A 13 -21.63 -7.86 -10.14
N GLY A 14 -20.78 -8.12 -11.14
CA GLY A 14 -19.92 -9.29 -11.16
C GLY A 14 -19.23 -9.39 -9.81
N CYS A 15 -19.53 -10.44 -9.06
CA CYS A 15 -18.88 -10.70 -7.80
C CYS A 15 -17.39 -10.91 -8.11
N ARG A 16 -16.55 -10.10 -7.47
CA ARG A 16 -15.10 -10.20 -7.54
C ARG A 16 -14.71 -10.88 -6.25
N ALA A 17 -13.81 -11.87 -6.30
CA ALA A 17 -13.35 -12.52 -5.07
C ALA A 17 -12.87 -11.48 -4.06
N ALA A 18 -13.24 -11.65 -2.80
CA ALA A 18 -12.72 -10.81 -1.74
C ALA A 18 -11.23 -11.16 -1.52
N CYS A 19 -10.35 -10.17 -1.66
CA CYS A 19 -8.92 -10.38 -1.45
C CYS A 19 -8.62 -10.84 -0.03
N ASN A 20 -7.65 -11.75 0.09
CA ASN A 20 -7.16 -12.26 1.37
C ASN A 20 -8.28 -12.77 2.29
N THR A 21 -9.42 -13.14 1.70
CA THR A 21 -10.60 -13.64 2.38
C THR A 21 -10.92 -15.01 1.80
N CYS A 22 -11.26 -15.95 2.66
CA CYS A 22 -11.64 -17.28 2.24
C CYS A 22 -12.96 -17.24 1.48
N ASN A 23 -12.89 -17.54 0.19
CA ASN A 23 -14.05 -17.59 -0.68
C ASN A 23 -14.78 -18.93 -0.53
N ALA A 24 -15.99 -19.00 -1.06
CA ALA A 24 -16.83 -20.20 -1.00
C ALA A 24 -16.20 -21.43 -1.70
N ASN A 25 -15.26 -21.22 -2.63
CA ASN A 25 -14.50 -22.28 -3.29
C ASN A 25 -13.35 -22.85 -2.43
N GLY A 26 -13.20 -22.42 -1.18
CA GLY A 26 -12.22 -22.96 -0.23
C GLY A 26 -10.82 -22.39 -0.38
N VAL A 27 -10.65 -21.33 -1.18
CA VAL A 27 -9.38 -20.62 -1.31
C VAL A 27 -9.52 -19.12 -1.11
N SER A 28 -8.43 -18.51 -0.69
CA SER A 28 -8.26 -17.07 -0.60
C SER A 28 -7.40 -16.61 -1.77
N CYS A 29 -7.91 -15.71 -2.60
CA CYS A 29 -7.10 -15.06 -3.62
C CYS A 29 -6.16 -14.06 -2.94
N ILE A 30 -4.87 -14.15 -3.25
CA ILE A 30 -3.82 -13.29 -2.69
C ILE A 30 -3.36 -12.26 -3.73
N SER A 31 -3.32 -12.66 -5.01
CA SER A 31 -3.03 -11.81 -6.15
C SER A 31 -3.91 -12.18 -7.35
N GLU A 32 -3.74 -11.50 -8.48
CA GLU A 32 -4.46 -11.82 -9.71
C GLU A 32 -4.27 -13.29 -10.10
N THR A 33 -3.13 -13.91 -9.78
CA THR A 33 -2.79 -15.26 -10.22
C THR A 33 -2.37 -16.18 -9.09
N GLU A 34 -2.51 -15.79 -7.82
CA GLU A 34 -2.10 -16.64 -6.70
C GLU A 34 -3.17 -16.76 -5.62
N PHE A 35 -3.17 -17.93 -4.97
CA PHE A 35 -4.16 -18.30 -3.98
C PHE A 35 -3.54 -19.15 -2.86
N GLN A 36 -4.23 -19.19 -1.73
CA GLN A 36 -3.93 -20.09 -0.61
C GLN A 36 -5.19 -20.86 -0.23
N PHE A 37 -5.02 -22.06 0.32
CA PHE A 37 -6.15 -22.83 0.84
C PHE A 37 -6.64 -22.26 2.15
N CYS A 38 -7.93 -22.46 2.42
CA CYS A 38 -8.56 -22.06 3.66
C CYS A 38 -8.73 -23.24 4.61
N SER A 39 -8.56 -22.97 5.90
CA SER A 39 -8.88 -23.91 6.97
C SER A 39 -10.40 -24.12 7.08
N SER A 40 -10.80 -25.10 7.88
CA SER A 40 -12.22 -25.29 8.24
C SER A 40 -12.82 -24.10 9.02
N ALA A 41 -11.98 -23.24 9.60
CA ALA A 41 -12.41 -22.01 10.27
C ALA A 41 -12.51 -20.80 9.32
N SER A 42 -12.32 -21.01 8.00
CA SER A 42 -12.29 -19.94 6.98
C SER A 42 -11.10 -18.97 7.13
N ASP A 43 -9.98 -19.47 7.66
CA ASP A 43 -8.72 -18.73 7.71
C ASP A 43 -7.79 -19.18 6.58
N PRO A 44 -7.12 -18.27 5.84
CA PRO A 44 -6.11 -18.64 4.86
C PRO A 44 -4.91 -19.29 5.55
N ILE A 45 -4.50 -20.47 5.09
CA ILE A 45 -3.44 -21.27 5.70
C ILE A 45 -2.40 -21.75 4.68
N GLY A 46 -1.16 -21.88 5.16
CA GLY A 46 -0.11 -22.64 4.49
C GLY A 46 0.54 -21.95 3.28
N THR A 47 0.82 -22.75 2.25
CA THR A 47 1.65 -22.41 1.09
C THR A 47 0.86 -21.64 0.03
N LEU A 48 1.54 -20.70 -0.65
CA LEU A 48 1.01 -19.96 -1.78
C LEU A 48 1.09 -20.78 -3.07
N TYR A 49 -0.02 -20.86 -3.80
CA TYR A 49 -0.13 -21.54 -5.09
C TYR A 49 -0.34 -20.52 -6.20
N THR A 50 0.14 -20.83 -7.40
CA THR A 50 0.01 -19.96 -8.58
C THR A 50 -0.89 -20.62 -9.62
N CYS A 51 -1.86 -19.88 -10.13
CA CYS A 51 -2.66 -20.27 -11.28
C CYS A 51 -1.79 -20.45 -12.52
N PRO A 52 -2.18 -21.36 -13.45
CA PRO A 52 -1.48 -21.52 -14.72
C PRO A 52 -1.38 -20.21 -15.50
N THR A 53 -0.40 -20.11 -16.39
CA THR A 53 -0.23 -18.96 -17.27
C THR A 53 -1.53 -18.67 -18.04
N GLY A 54 -2.01 -17.43 -17.99
CA GLY A 54 -3.27 -17.01 -18.62
C GLY A 54 -4.53 -17.23 -17.77
N TYR A 55 -4.38 -17.66 -16.52
CA TYR A 55 -5.48 -17.85 -15.57
C TYR A 55 -5.32 -16.97 -14.33
N TYR A 56 -6.46 -16.61 -13.75
CA TYR A 56 -6.62 -15.69 -12.66
C TYR A 56 -7.34 -16.35 -11.48
N CYS A 57 -6.92 -16.04 -10.26
CA CYS A 57 -7.63 -16.51 -9.07
C CYS A 57 -9.01 -15.86 -9.01
N THR A 58 -10.04 -16.67 -8.80
CA THR A 58 -11.42 -16.23 -8.65
C THR A 58 -12.06 -16.86 -7.41
N GLU A 59 -13.19 -16.32 -6.96
CA GLU A 59 -14.05 -16.93 -5.94
C GLU A 59 -14.93 -18.06 -6.48
N SER A 60 -15.01 -18.19 -7.81
CA SER A 60 -15.79 -19.24 -8.48
C SER A 60 -15.03 -20.57 -8.51
N THR A 61 -15.73 -21.65 -8.81
CA THR A 61 -15.13 -22.94 -9.19
C THR A 61 -15.12 -23.05 -10.72
N PRO A 62 -13.98 -23.32 -11.37
CA PRO A 62 -12.66 -23.64 -10.82
C PRO A 62 -11.92 -22.43 -10.20
N ILE A 63 -11.01 -22.70 -9.24
CA ILE A 63 -10.18 -21.69 -8.53
C ILE A 63 -9.50 -20.70 -9.49
N CYS A 64 -8.99 -21.22 -10.62
CA CYS A 64 -8.30 -20.46 -11.63
C CYS A 64 -9.18 -20.34 -12.88
N SER A 65 -9.50 -19.11 -13.27
CA SER A 65 -10.36 -18.76 -14.40
C SER A 65 -9.55 -18.05 -15.49
N SER A 66 -9.80 -18.34 -16.76
CA SER A 66 -9.16 -17.63 -17.88
C SER A 66 -9.71 -16.21 -18.09
N VAL A 67 -10.74 -15.81 -17.32
CA VAL A 67 -11.41 -14.52 -17.45
C VAL A 67 -10.72 -13.49 -16.55
N ALA A 68 -9.95 -12.57 -17.13
CA ALA A 68 -9.21 -11.55 -16.39
C ALA A 68 -10.09 -10.66 -15.48
N SER A 69 -11.33 -10.37 -15.88
CA SER A 69 -12.27 -9.59 -15.05
C SER A 69 -12.77 -10.35 -13.81
N SER A 70 -12.63 -11.68 -13.79
CA SER A 70 -12.95 -12.52 -12.63
C SER A 70 -11.82 -12.62 -11.61
N ALA A 71 -10.68 -11.97 -11.88
CA ALA A 71 -9.58 -11.86 -10.95
C ALA A 71 -10.06 -11.20 -9.64
N GLY A 72 -10.07 -12.01 -8.59
CA GLY A 72 -10.49 -11.61 -7.26
C GLY A 72 -9.62 -10.53 -6.67
N CYS A 73 -8.30 -10.67 -6.88
CA CYS A 73 -7.33 -9.72 -6.38
C CYS A 73 -6.75 -8.82 -7.46
N THR A 74 -7.36 -7.64 -7.59
CA THR A 74 -6.73 -6.49 -8.24
C THR A 74 -6.39 -5.48 -7.15
N GLY A 75 -5.14 -5.17 -6.86
CA GLY A 75 -3.90 -5.45 -7.53
C GLY A 75 -2.89 -4.51 -6.90
N CYS A 76 -1.61 -4.79 -7.07
CA CYS A 76 -0.55 -3.87 -6.72
C CYS A 76 -0.87 -2.43 -7.15
N ASN A 77 -0.33 -1.45 -6.44
CA ASN A 77 -0.51 -0.03 -6.74
C ASN A 77 -1.94 0.48 -6.52
N LYS A 78 -2.67 -0.10 -5.57
CA LYS A 78 -3.95 0.43 -5.06
C LYS A 78 -3.77 0.96 -3.65
N CYS A 79 -4.16 2.21 -3.45
CA CYS A 79 -4.14 2.86 -2.16
C CYS A 79 -5.11 2.17 -1.19
N SER A 80 -4.72 2.10 0.07
CA SER A 80 -5.58 1.74 1.20
C SER A 80 -6.80 2.66 1.26
N SER A 81 -7.86 2.23 1.92
CA SER A 81 -9.13 2.99 2.01
C SER A 81 -8.98 4.37 2.65
N ASP A 82 -7.93 4.57 3.44
CA ASP A 82 -7.56 5.84 4.07
C ASP A 82 -6.53 6.66 3.26
N ASN A 83 -6.22 6.23 2.02
CA ASN A 83 -5.29 6.88 1.09
C ASN A 83 -3.90 7.16 1.66
N ARG A 84 -3.42 6.33 2.60
CA ARG A 84 -2.09 6.49 3.19
C ARG A 84 -0.99 5.84 2.36
N PHE A 85 -1.20 4.62 1.88
CA PHE A 85 -0.19 3.86 1.14
C PHE A 85 -0.81 2.80 0.22
N ALA A 86 -0.02 2.28 -0.70
CA ALA A 86 -0.35 1.13 -1.54
C ALA A 86 0.77 0.11 -1.47
N CYS A 87 0.44 -1.18 -1.51
CA CYS A 87 1.45 -2.22 -1.74
C CYS A 87 1.80 -2.28 -3.22
N THR A 88 3.09 -2.23 -3.54
CA THR A 88 3.62 -2.25 -4.93
C THR A 88 4.25 -3.60 -5.27
N SER A 89 4.65 -4.37 -4.24
CA SER A 89 5.12 -5.76 -4.31
C SER A 89 4.85 -6.49 -2.99
N ARG A 90 5.33 -7.74 -2.85
CA ARG A 90 5.18 -8.56 -1.63
C ARG A 90 5.62 -7.81 -0.38
N ASN A 91 6.70 -7.05 -0.48
CA ASN A 91 7.35 -6.36 0.62
C ASN A 91 7.72 -4.91 0.30
N THR A 92 7.19 -4.32 -0.78
CA THR A 92 7.40 -2.90 -1.08
C THR A 92 6.09 -2.15 -1.16
N PHE A 93 6.17 -0.86 -0.88
CA PHE A 93 5.01 0.03 -0.86
C PHE A 93 5.35 1.39 -1.48
N ALA A 94 4.30 2.13 -1.80
CA ALA A 94 4.34 3.53 -2.19
C ALA A 94 3.37 4.33 -1.32
N LEU A 95 3.71 5.57 -0.96
CA LEU A 95 2.80 6.44 -0.22
C LEU A 95 1.77 7.03 -1.17
N CYS A 96 0.52 7.10 -0.73
CA CYS A 96 -0.57 7.66 -1.53
C CYS A 96 -0.80 9.16 -1.28
N LEU A 97 -0.22 9.68 -0.20
CA LEU A 97 -0.18 11.11 0.12
C LEU A 97 -1.56 11.78 0.15
N GLY A 98 -2.59 11.01 0.52
CA GLY A 98 -3.99 11.46 0.55
C GLY A 98 -4.74 11.36 -0.78
N THR A 99 -4.12 10.80 -1.82
CA THR A 99 -4.74 10.58 -3.14
C THR A 99 -5.08 9.11 -3.35
N SER A 100 -5.90 8.79 -4.34
CA SER A 100 -6.24 7.40 -4.72
C SER A 100 -5.14 6.70 -5.54
N THR A 101 -4.07 7.43 -5.90
CA THR A 101 -2.99 6.93 -6.75
C THR A 101 -1.68 6.94 -5.96
N PRO A 102 -0.95 5.83 -5.89
CA PRO A 102 0.33 5.81 -5.19
C PRO A 102 1.35 6.74 -5.86
N SER A 103 2.17 7.38 -5.05
CA SER A 103 3.30 8.17 -5.51
C SER A 103 4.27 7.27 -6.29
N SER A 104 4.69 7.72 -7.47
CA SER A 104 5.79 7.10 -8.22
C SER A 104 7.16 7.37 -7.60
N SER A 105 7.25 8.32 -6.67
CA SER A 105 8.51 8.84 -6.15
C SER A 105 8.72 8.49 -4.69
N ILE A 106 7.68 8.48 -3.85
CA ILE A 106 7.83 8.20 -2.42
C ILE A 106 7.30 6.80 -2.10
N GLY A 107 8.20 5.92 -1.66
CA GLY A 107 7.87 4.54 -1.30
C GLY A 107 8.83 3.95 -0.30
N GLY A 108 8.94 2.63 -0.27
CA GLY A 108 9.84 1.95 0.63
C GLY A 108 9.67 0.44 0.66
N SER A 109 10.28 -0.17 1.66
CA SER A 109 10.31 -1.62 1.84
C SER A 109 10.03 -2.04 3.28
N CYS A 110 9.36 -3.18 3.40
CA CYS A 110 9.15 -3.94 4.63
C CYS A 110 10.35 -4.82 5.00
N GLY A 111 11.37 -4.89 4.14
CA GLY A 111 12.51 -5.80 4.30
C GLY A 111 12.17 -7.24 3.89
N THR A 112 13.04 -8.20 4.20
CA THR A 112 12.88 -9.60 3.77
C THR A 112 11.92 -10.40 4.64
N ASN A 113 11.69 -9.97 5.88
CA ASN A 113 10.98 -10.76 6.88
C ASN A 113 9.50 -10.33 7.07
N ASN A 114 9.12 -9.17 6.53
CA ASN A 114 7.77 -8.65 6.63
C ASN A 114 7.14 -8.51 5.24
N VAL A 115 5.81 -8.48 5.22
CA VAL A 115 5.01 -8.31 4.00
C VAL A 115 4.23 -7.00 4.06
N CYS A 116 3.95 -6.43 2.90
CA CYS A 116 3.04 -5.28 2.79
C CYS A 116 1.60 -5.77 2.78
N ASN A 117 0.78 -5.19 3.65
CA ASN A 117 -0.65 -5.44 3.70
C ASN A 117 -1.43 -4.12 3.83
N VAL A 118 -2.38 -3.85 2.94
CA VAL A 118 -3.14 -2.58 2.94
C VAL A 118 -4.11 -2.43 4.12
N GLY A 119 -4.48 -3.54 4.77
CA GLY A 119 -5.25 -3.54 6.01
C GLY A 119 -4.40 -3.40 7.27
N ASN A 120 -3.06 -3.49 7.14
CA ASN A 120 -2.17 -3.27 8.27
C ASN A 120 -1.96 -1.76 8.51
N PRO A 121 -2.31 -1.22 9.70
CA PRO A 121 -2.13 0.20 9.98
C PRO A 121 -0.67 0.67 9.96
N ASN A 122 0.30 -0.24 10.04
CA ASN A 122 1.74 0.00 10.03
C ASN A 122 2.42 -0.32 8.68
N ILE A 123 1.66 -0.52 7.60
CA ILE A 123 2.12 -0.94 6.25
C ILE A 123 2.66 -2.37 6.22
N CYS A 124 3.70 -2.61 7.03
CA CYS A 124 4.51 -3.81 7.05
C CYS A 124 4.21 -4.64 8.29
N GLY A 125 4.08 -5.95 8.12
CA GLY A 125 3.81 -6.86 9.23
C GLY A 125 4.34 -8.27 8.98
N SER A 126 4.34 -9.08 10.03
CA SER A 126 4.74 -10.48 9.93
C SER A 126 3.81 -11.24 8.98
N PRO A 127 4.34 -12.07 8.07
CA PRO A 127 3.53 -12.92 7.20
C PRO A 127 2.69 -13.96 7.96
N ALA A 128 2.97 -14.20 9.25
CA ALA A 128 2.15 -15.08 10.09
C ALA A 128 0.84 -14.42 10.55
N THR A 129 0.74 -13.09 10.50
CA THR A 129 -0.42 -12.33 10.97
C THR A 129 -1.10 -11.57 9.85
N TYR A 130 -0.32 -11.09 8.88
CA TYR A 130 -0.82 -10.31 7.75
C TYR A 130 -0.56 -11.07 6.46
N ALA A 131 -1.61 -11.30 5.68
CA ALA A 131 -1.49 -11.85 4.34
C ALA A 131 -0.84 -10.83 3.39
N VAL A 132 -0.33 -11.28 2.24
CA VAL A 132 0.27 -10.40 1.24
C VAL A 132 -0.84 -9.70 0.43
N THR A 133 -0.85 -8.37 0.35
CA THR A 133 -1.85 -7.68 -0.51
C THR A 133 -1.44 -7.61 -1.98
N CYS A 134 -0.14 -7.59 -2.25
CA CYS A 134 0.39 -7.55 -3.61
C CYS A 134 1.55 -8.52 -3.69
N SER A 135 1.41 -9.62 -4.41
CA SER A 135 2.41 -10.70 -4.37
C SER A 135 3.49 -10.62 -5.44
N ARG A 136 3.46 -9.58 -6.30
CA ARG A 136 4.51 -9.36 -7.29
C ARG A 136 5.87 -9.41 -6.60
N SER A 137 6.83 -10.13 -7.18
CA SER A 137 8.23 -10.01 -6.76
C SER A 137 8.70 -8.59 -7.05
N GLY A 138 9.03 -7.85 -6.00
CA GLY A 138 9.65 -6.55 -6.09
C GLY A 138 11.01 -6.60 -5.44
N THR A 139 11.99 -5.97 -6.06
CA THR A 139 13.25 -5.66 -5.40
C THR A 139 13.03 -4.42 -4.53
N PRO A 140 13.33 -4.50 -3.22
CA PRO A 140 13.37 -3.31 -2.36
C PRO A 140 14.26 -2.25 -2.99
N ASP A 141 13.67 -1.11 -3.35
CA ASP A 141 14.43 0.05 -3.77
C ASP A 141 14.80 0.87 -2.54
N CYS A 142 15.76 0.34 -1.80
CA CYS A 142 16.37 0.96 -0.63
C CYS A 142 17.84 1.22 -0.95
N ASP A 143 18.12 2.26 -1.75
CA ASP A 143 19.50 2.73 -1.92
C ASP A 143 20.12 3.01 -0.53
N THR A 144 21.44 2.89 -0.43
CA THR A 144 22.19 3.30 0.76
C THR A 144 22.49 4.81 0.74
N THR A 145 22.32 5.47 -0.40
CA THR A 145 22.53 6.90 -0.56
C THR A 145 21.40 7.69 0.08
N ALA A 146 21.64 8.19 1.30
CA ALA A 146 20.71 9.04 2.01
C ALA A 146 20.58 10.43 1.36
N ILE A 147 19.35 10.94 1.26
CA ILE A 147 19.09 12.36 1.04
C ILE A 147 19.46 13.10 2.33
N LYS A 148 20.45 13.98 2.25
CA LYS A 148 20.99 14.69 3.43
C LYS A 148 20.48 16.12 3.53
N ASN A 149 19.93 16.66 2.45
CA ASN A 149 19.51 18.05 2.38
C ASN A 149 18.05 18.17 1.90
N ALA A 150 17.26 19.01 2.56
CA ALA A 150 15.88 19.28 2.18
C ALA A 150 15.73 19.94 0.79
N THR A 151 16.69 20.74 0.36
CA THR A 151 16.71 21.30 -1.00
C THR A 151 16.89 20.19 -2.05
N GLU A 152 17.77 19.23 -1.79
CA GLU A 152 17.95 18.05 -2.65
C GLU A 152 16.67 17.20 -2.71
N TYR A 153 15.99 17.01 -1.57
CA TYR A 153 14.66 16.40 -1.53
C TYR A 153 13.69 17.11 -2.47
N CYS A 154 13.58 18.43 -2.35
CA CYS A 154 12.61 19.22 -3.12
C CYS A 154 12.94 19.32 -4.61
N GLN A 155 14.23 19.34 -4.96
CA GLN A 155 14.69 19.25 -6.34
C GLN A 155 14.42 17.88 -6.96
N THR A 156 14.38 16.83 -6.14
CA THR A 156 14.10 15.45 -6.58
C THR A 156 12.60 15.24 -6.83
N ILE A 157 11.72 15.75 -5.96
CA ILE A 157 10.26 15.58 -6.11
C ILE A 157 9.61 16.59 -7.06
N GLN A 158 10.28 17.72 -7.31
CA GLN A 158 9.85 18.78 -8.24
C GLN A 158 8.39 19.24 -8.05
N THR A 159 7.91 19.20 -6.81
CA THR A 159 6.53 19.55 -6.47
C THR A 159 6.53 20.33 -5.16
N ALA A 160 5.90 21.51 -5.15
CA ALA A 160 5.78 22.31 -3.94
C ALA A 160 4.83 21.64 -2.94
N GLY A 161 5.02 21.89 -1.65
CA GLY A 161 4.18 21.34 -0.59
C GLY A 161 4.96 20.71 0.55
N LYS A 162 4.24 20.04 1.46
CA LYS A 162 4.81 19.39 2.65
C LYS A 162 4.87 17.89 2.46
N TYR A 163 6.02 17.29 2.79
CA TYR A 163 6.27 15.87 2.59
C TYR A 163 6.95 15.22 3.79
N PRO A 164 6.81 13.89 3.98
CA PRO A 164 7.47 13.18 5.06
C PRO A 164 8.99 13.29 4.96
N TYR A 165 9.65 13.55 6.10
CA TYR A 165 11.11 13.58 6.16
C TYR A 165 11.71 12.20 6.39
N GLY A 166 11.02 11.32 7.14
CA GLY A 166 11.57 10.01 7.49
C GLY A 166 10.55 9.08 8.16
N ARG A 167 11.06 7.98 8.70
CA ARG A 167 10.24 6.88 9.26
C ARG A 167 10.37 6.64 10.77
N ILE A 168 11.32 7.28 11.43
CA ILE A 168 11.64 6.99 12.83
C ILE A 168 10.67 7.73 13.75
N THR A 169 9.84 6.99 14.48
CA THR A 169 8.76 7.52 15.32
C THR A 169 9.24 8.49 16.40
N SER A 170 10.40 8.25 17.00
CA SER A 170 10.96 9.12 18.03
C SER A 170 11.52 10.44 17.48
N THR A 171 11.92 10.47 16.19
CA THR A 171 12.63 11.60 15.58
C THR A 171 12.00 12.02 14.26
N THR A 172 12.36 11.39 13.15
CA THR A 172 12.12 11.89 11.78
C THR A 172 10.64 11.89 11.36
N CYS A 173 9.79 11.09 12.02
CA CYS A 173 8.34 11.14 11.81
C CYS A 173 7.64 12.36 12.42
N ARG A 174 8.32 13.08 13.31
CA ARG A 174 7.87 14.38 13.82
C ARG A 174 8.36 15.53 12.94
N GLN A 175 9.01 15.22 11.83
CA GLN A 175 9.58 16.20 10.92
C GLN A 175 8.95 16.08 9.54
N TYR A 176 8.96 17.20 8.81
CA TYR A 176 8.53 17.25 7.43
C TYR A 176 9.42 18.19 6.64
N VAL A 177 9.51 17.93 5.33
CA VAL A 177 10.15 18.82 4.38
C VAL A 177 9.09 19.74 3.78
N ASN A 178 9.32 21.04 3.79
CA ASN A 178 8.49 22.00 3.06
C ASN A 178 9.22 22.45 1.79
N CYS A 179 8.70 22.04 0.65
CA CYS A 179 9.19 22.39 -0.67
C CYS A 179 8.48 23.63 -1.22
N TYR A 180 9.27 24.57 -1.72
CA TYR A 180 8.79 25.80 -2.34
C TYR A 180 9.67 26.17 -3.54
N THR A 181 9.16 27.03 -4.42
CA THR A 181 9.85 27.46 -5.62
C THR A 181 10.25 28.93 -5.52
N ALA A 182 11.50 29.25 -5.87
CA ALA A 182 11.96 30.62 -6.08
C ALA A 182 12.74 30.69 -7.39
N ALA A 183 12.38 31.63 -8.27
CA ALA A 183 12.97 31.76 -9.61
C ALA A 183 12.99 30.44 -10.43
N GLY A 184 11.96 29.60 -10.29
CA GLY A 184 11.86 28.31 -10.97
C GLY A 184 12.71 27.18 -10.37
N ILE A 185 13.46 27.45 -9.30
CA ILE A 185 14.28 26.45 -8.59
C ILE A 185 13.54 25.99 -7.33
N PHE A 186 13.54 24.68 -7.09
CA PHE A 186 12.98 24.09 -5.87
C PHE A 186 13.97 24.21 -4.70
N TYR A 187 13.47 24.70 -3.58
CA TYR A 187 14.16 24.79 -2.30
C TYR A 187 13.37 24.05 -1.24
N GLY A 188 14.08 23.60 -0.20
CA GLY A 188 13.47 22.85 0.89
C GLY A 188 14.08 23.18 2.24
N ASN A 189 13.23 23.17 3.27
CA ASN A 189 13.62 23.25 4.67
C ASN A 189 12.95 22.12 5.45
N VAL A 190 13.66 21.58 6.44
CA VAL A 190 13.09 20.63 7.40
C VAL A 190 12.46 21.40 8.55
N TYR A 191 11.23 21.04 8.90
CA TYR A 191 10.51 21.60 10.04
C TYR A 191 10.14 20.49 11.00
N THR A 192 10.21 20.78 12.29
CA THR A 192 9.70 19.92 13.35
C THR A 192 8.27 20.30 13.69
N CYS A 193 7.41 19.31 13.79
CA CYS A 193 6.04 19.47 14.22
C CYS A 193 5.97 20.03 15.66
N PRO A 194 5.02 20.94 15.96
CA PRO A 194 4.91 21.54 17.29
C PRO A 194 4.51 20.50 18.35
N GLY A 195 5.13 20.59 19.53
CA GLY A 195 4.91 19.63 20.61
C GLY A 195 5.34 18.21 20.25
N LEU A 196 4.70 17.21 20.86
CA LEU A 196 4.93 15.78 20.57
C LEU A 196 3.94 15.27 19.52
N THR A 197 3.73 16.02 18.44
CA THR A 197 2.89 15.61 17.30
C THR A 197 3.70 14.97 16.16
N TYR A 198 3.01 14.38 15.20
CA TYR A 198 3.57 13.67 14.04
C TYR A 198 3.10 14.34 12.76
N PHE A 199 3.96 14.42 11.75
CA PHE A 199 3.53 14.90 10.45
C PHE A 199 2.56 13.87 9.84
N ASP A 200 1.45 14.30 9.25
CA ASP A 200 0.51 13.45 8.52
C ASP A 200 0.65 13.72 7.02
N SER A 201 0.94 12.68 6.26
CA SER A 201 1.21 12.79 4.82
C SER A 201 -0.06 12.94 4.00
N THR A 202 -1.22 12.61 4.57
CA THR A 202 -2.54 12.73 3.95
C THR A 202 -3.07 14.14 4.14
N SER A 203 -3.18 14.61 5.39
CA SER A 203 -3.66 15.96 5.68
C SER A 203 -2.63 17.07 5.45
N LYS A 204 -1.34 16.73 5.35
CA LYS A 204 -0.21 17.67 5.25
C LYS A 204 -0.03 18.55 6.49
N LEU A 205 -0.56 18.11 7.63
CA LEU A 205 -0.54 18.82 8.91
C LEU A 205 0.15 17.98 9.99
N CYS A 206 0.47 18.60 11.11
CA CYS A 206 0.96 17.89 12.29
C CYS A 206 -0.23 17.47 13.15
N THR A 207 -0.34 16.18 13.45
CA THR A 207 -1.47 15.58 14.19
C THR A 207 -0.97 14.74 15.35
N THR A 208 -1.85 14.38 16.27
CA THR A 208 -1.50 13.52 17.42
C THR A 208 -1.40 12.03 17.04
N GLN A 209 -1.96 11.64 15.89
CA GLN A 209 -1.95 10.26 15.43
C GLN A 209 -0.68 9.95 14.65
N THR A 210 -0.06 8.81 14.96
CA THR A 210 1.08 8.30 14.19
C THR A 210 0.63 7.89 12.79
N GLN A 211 1.59 7.63 11.92
CA GLN A 211 1.32 7.33 10.52
C GLN A 211 1.87 5.97 10.15
N ALA A 212 1.30 5.34 9.12
CA ALA A 212 1.62 3.96 8.78
C ALA A 212 3.13 3.74 8.54
N ARG A 213 3.80 4.71 7.90
CA ARG A 213 5.25 4.65 7.67
C ARG A 213 6.12 4.85 8.92
N CYS A 214 5.55 5.30 10.03
CA CYS A 214 6.25 5.53 11.29
C CYS A 214 6.25 4.27 12.14
N SER A 215 6.89 3.21 11.63
CA SER A 215 6.89 1.90 12.24
C SER A 215 8.22 1.20 12.04
N ASP A 216 8.67 0.46 13.05
CA ASP A 216 9.90 -0.33 13.00
C ASP A 216 9.80 -1.51 12.02
N THR A 217 8.58 -1.88 11.60
CA THR A 217 8.37 -2.90 10.57
C THR A 217 8.67 -2.37 9.16
N VAL A 218 8.77 -1.04 8.98
CA VAL A 218 9.23 -0.41 7.75
C VAL A 218 10.76 -0.38 7.76
N SER A 219 11.35 -1.22 6.92
CA SER A 219 12.80 -1.35 6.80
C SER A 219 13.43 -0.09 6.20
N CYS A 220 12.81 0.50 5.18
CA CYS A 220 13.30 1.73 4.56
C CYS A 220 12.15 2.58 3.99
N LEU A 221 12.39 3.89 3.88
CA LEU A 221 11.54 4.84 3.15
C LEU A 221 12.44 5.56 2.15
N THR A 222 11.97 5.76 0.92
CA THR A 222 12.77 6.34 -0.16
C THR A 222 12.04 7.41 -0.96
N LEU A 223 12.82 8.30 -1.59
CA LEU A 223 12.39 9.26 -2.59
C LEU A 223 13.20 9.03 -3.88
N ASN A 224 12.55 8.60 -4.96
CA ASN A 224 13.18 8.22 -6.23
C ASN A 224 14.42 7.33 -5.98
N ALA A 225 14.20 6.17 -5.37
CA ALA A 225 15.22 5.19 -4.93
C ALA A 225 16.09 5.60 -3.72
N ARG A 226 16.19 6.88 -3.39
CA ARG A 226 17.16 7.37 -2.39
C ARG A 226 16.63 7.32 -0.96
N LEU A 227 17.46 6.90 -0.02
CA LEU A 227 17.06 6.69 1.38
C LEU A 227 16.66 8.00 2.06
N LEU A 228 15.50 7.96 2.72
CA LEU A 228 15.07 8.97 3.65
C LEU A 228 15.47 8.60 5.09
N PRO A 229 15.84 9.59 5.94
CA PRO A 229 16.27 9.40 7.32
C PRO A 229 15.38 8.53 8.23
#